data_AF-A0A528CGZ5-F1
#
_entry.id   AF-A0A528CGZ5-F1
#
_cell.length_a   1.000
_cell.length_b   1.000
_cell.length_c   1.000
_cell.angle_alpha   90.00
_cell.angle_beta   90.00
_cell.angle_gamma   90.00
#
_symmetry.space_group_name_H-M   'P 1'
#
loop_
_entity.id
_entity.type
_entity.pdbx_description
1 polymer ?
#
loop_
_entity_poly.entity_id
_entity_poly.type
_entity_poly.pdbx_seq_one_letter_code
_entity_poly.pdbx_strand_id
1 'polypeptide(L)' 'RQTAKRKAAMDACLQVLRGEAHPPVARRAFVAAALEAKILRSD' A
#
# COMPACT_ATOMS: atom_id res chain seq x y z
N ARG A 1 13.10 10.06 -1.78
CA ARG A 1 13.22 8.60 -1.52
C ARG A 1 11.93 7.91 -1.93
N GLN A 2 11.92 7.16 -3.03
CA GLN A 2 10.85 6.23 -3.38
C GLN A 2 11.24 4.87 -2.81
N THR A 3 10.56 4.41 -1.75
CA THR A 3 10.84 3.08 -1.19
C THR A 3 10.06 2.03 -2.00
N ALA A 4 10.61 0.82 -2.11
CA ALA A 4 9.98 -0.27 -2.86
C ALA A 4 8.54 -0.55 -2.38
N LYS A 5 8.27 -0.38 -1.07
CA LYS A 5 6.93 -0.57 -0.51
C LYS A 5 5.95 0.52 -0.92
N ARG A 6 6.40 1.76 -1.14
CA ARG A 6 5.55 2.84 -1.67
C ARG A 6 5.07 2.52 -3.08
N LYS A 7 5.96 2.01 -3.93
CA LYS A 7 5.60 1.57 -5.28
C LYS A 7 4.62 0.39 -5.22
N ALA A 8 4.90 -0.62 -4.41
CA ALA A 8 4.01 -1.77 -4.23
C ALA A 8 2.61 -1.37 -3.72
N ALA A 9 2.53 -0.41 -2.79
CA ALA A 9 1.25 0.13 -2.33
C ALA A 9 0.47 0.83 -3.45
N MET A 10 1.16 1.63 -4.27
CA MET A 10 0.54 2.30 -5.43
C MET A 10 0.09 1.29 -6.49
N ASP A 11 0.93 0.31 -6.83
CA ASP A 11 0.60 -0.72 -7.81
C ASP A 11 -0.62 -1.54 -7.36
N ALA A 12 -0.69 -1.92 -6.08
CA ALA A 12 -1.84 -2.61 -5.52
C ALA A 12 -3.12 -1.76 -5.56
N CYS A 13 -3.03 -0.44 -5.29
CA CYS A 13 -4.17 0.47 -5.45
C CYS A 13 -4.63 0.56 -6.91
N LEU A 14 -3.71 0.62 -7.86
CA LEU A 14 -4.03 0.66 -9.29
C LEU A 14 -4.73 -0.63 -9.75
N GLN A 15 -4.29 -1.80 -9.29
CA GLN A 15 -4.95 -3.08 -9.60
C GLN A 15 -6.39 -3.14 -9.07
N VAL A 16 -6.65 -2.59 -7.87
CA VAL A 16 -8.02 -2.50 -7.34
C VAL A 16 -8.89 -1.57 -8.19
N LEU A 17 -8.36 -0.40 -8.59
CA LEU A 17 -9.09 0.52 -9.47
C LEU A 17 -9.40 -0.08 -10.84
N ARG A 18 -8.56 -1.00 -11.32
CA ARG A 18 -8.77 -1.74 -12.57
C ARG A 18 -9.69 -2.95 -12.43
N GLY A 19 -10.09 -3.31 -11.21
CA GLY A 19 -10.88 -4.52 -10.93
C GLY A 19 -10.09 -5.83 -10.99
N GLU A 20 -8.75 -5.75 -11.04
CA GLU A 20 -7.85 -6.91 -11.14
C GLU A 20 -7.52 -7.52 -9.75
N ALA A 21 -7.70 -6.74 -8.69
CA ALA A 21 -7.39 -7.16 -7.32
C ALA A 21 -8.49 -6.78 -6.32
N HIS A 22 -8.55 -7.53 -5.22
CA HIS A 22 -9.50 -7.26 -4.15
C HIS A 22 -9.01 -6.12 -3.23
N PRO A 23 -9.90 -5.23 -2.76
CA PRO A 23 -9.55 -4.10 -1.89
C PRO A 23 -8.68 -4.42 -0.65
N PRO A 24 -8.80 -5.59 0.03
CA PRO A 24 -7.93 -5.94 1.15
C PRO A 24 -6.44 -6.04 0.79
N VAL A 25 -6.12 -6.39 -0.45
CA VAL A 25 -4.72 -6.50 -0.92
C VAL A 25 -4.04 -5.14 -0.94
N ALA A 26 -4.70 -4.14 -1.53
CA ALA A 26 -4.21 -2.76 -1.55
C ALA A 26 -4.11 -2.19 -0.13
N ARG A 27 -5.08 -2.48 0.74
CA ARG A 27 -5.08 -2.02 2.13
C ARG A 27 -3.86 -2.54 2.90
N ARG A 28 -3.50 -3.82 2.75
CA ARG A 28 -2.31 -4.41 3.39
C ARG A 28 -1.02 -3.78 2.88
N ALA A 29 -0.89 -3.62 1.56
CA ALA A 29 0.30 -3.00 0.95
C ALA A 29 0.46 -1.53 1.41
N PHE A 30 -0.65 -0.80 1.51
CA PHE A 30 -0.67 0.57 2.00
C PHE A 30 -0.24 0.68 3.46
N VAL A 31 -0.80 -0.15 4.35
CA VAL A 31 -0.41 -0.16 5.78
C VAL A 31 1.07 -0.50 5.93
N ALA A 32 1.59 -1.47 5.20
CA ALA A 32 3.01 -1.82 5.22
C ALA A 32 3.91 -0.65 4.78
N ALA A 33 3.51 0.10 3.75
CA ALA A 33 4.24 1.28 3.29
C ALA A 33 4.16 2.44 4.30
N ALA A 34 3.00 2.64 4.93
CA ALA A 34 2.78 3.71 5.90
C ALA A 34 3.50 3.45 7.24
N LEU A 35 3.62 2.19 7.67
CA LEU A 35 4.45 1.78 8.80
C LEU A 35 5.95 2.01 8.51
N GLU A 36 6.43 1.66 7.31
CA GLU A 36 7.81 1.93 6.90
C GLU A 36 8.10 3.44 6.85
N ALA A 37 7.14 4.23 6.39
CA ALA A 37 7.25 5.68 6.38
C ALA A 37 7.08 6.32 7.77
N LYS A 38 6.80 5.52 8.81
CA LYS A 38 6.52 5.97 10.19
C LYS A 38 5.38 7.01 10.28
N ILE A 39 4.43 6.93 9.36
CA ILE A 39 3.25 7.83 9.31
C ILE A 39 2.15 7.30 10.22
N LEU A 40 1.99 5.97 10.28
CA LEU A 40 1.10 5.31 11.23
C LEU A 40 1.85 5.12 12.55
N ARG A 41 1.34 5.71 13.65
CA ARG A 41 1.64 5.20 14.99
C ARG A 41 0.76 3.98 15.21
N SER A 42 1.37 2.83 15.47
CA SER A 42 0.67 1.78 16.21
C SER A 42 0.53 2.26 17.64
N ASP A 43 -0.70 2.40 18.11
CA ASP A 43 -0.98 2.38 19.55
C ASP A 43 -0.63 1.00 20.12
#